data_AF-A0A2G6LD86-F1
#
_entry.id   AF-A0A2G6LD86-F1
#
_cell.length_a   1.000
_cell.length_b   1.000
_cell.length_c   1.000
_cell.angle_alpha   90.00
_cell.angle_beta   90.00
_cell.angle_gamma   90.00
#
_symmetry.space_group_name_H-M   'P 1'
#
loop_
_entity.id
_entity.type
_entity.pdbx_description
1 polymer ?
#
loop_
_entity_poly.entity_id
_entity_poly.type
_entity_poly.pdbx_seq_one_letter_code
_entity_poly.pdbx_strand_id
1 'polypeptide(L)'
;MFKWFRSMFSSDLAIDLGTANTLIYKRGEGIVLDEPSIVAIRTLPEGGRAPAAVGEEAKRMLGRTPADLETIRPLKDGVIADLTATEYMLNEFIKRIHKRIMSISPSPTVVICVPSGATQVERRAIVDAARRAGAHPVYLVSEPMAAAIGAGMPVDEARGSMVIDIGGGTSEVGVISLNGIVYSTSVRVGGDKFDEAIIDYVRRNFGIYIGYPTAERIKKEIGCAYPTSEVRELELKGLNQQEGAPRSFTVNSNEVLEALQEPLGSIVKAVKYALEQTPPELASDVAERGIVLTGGGAQLSDIDKLLMEETGLNVIIADDPLTCVVNGGGRIIEQIDSKFALPFILPG
;
A
#
# COMPACT_ATOMS: atom_id res chain seq x y z
N MET A 1 30.89 -7.52 22.26
CA MET A 1 31.61 -8.36 21.28
C MET A 1 30.66 -9.12 20.35
N PHE A 2 29.61 -9.79 20.87
CA PHE A 2 28.62 -10.54 20.06
C PHE A 2 27.72 -9.68 19.12
N LYS A 3 27.45 -8.41 19.46
CA LYS A 3 26.63 -7.50 18.62
C LYS A 3 27.33 -7.02 17.34
N TRP A 4 28.66 -6.86 17.37
CA TRP A 4 29.42 -6.30 16.25
C TRP A 4 29.57 -7.31 15.09
N PHE A 5 29.71 -8.60 15.39
CA PHE A 5 29.73 -9.66 14.37
C PHE A 5 28.36 -9.90 13.72
N ARG A 6 27.24 -9.64 14.43
CA ARG A 6 25.90 -9.66 13.83
C ARG A 6 25.70 -8.55 12.79
N SER A 7 26.30 -7.39 13.01
CA SER A 7 26.12 -6.19 12.17
C SER A 7 26.75 -6.29 10.77
N MET A 8 27.77 -7.13 10.55
CA MET A 8 28.41 -7.30 9.22
C MET A 8 27.72 -8.35 8.34
N PHE A 9 26.78 -9.11 8.88
CA PHE A 9 26.05 -10.17 8.17
C PHE A 9 24.53 -10.08 8.40
N SER A 10 24.00 -8.94 8.85
CA SER A 10 22.59 -8.88 9.22
C SER A 10 21.71 -8.88 7.98
N SER A 11 20.79 -9.84 7.91
CA SER A 11 19.73 -9.93 6.92
C SER A 11 18.50 -9.15 7.36
N ASP A 12 18.66 -8.09 8.16
CA ASP A 12 17.54 -7.35 8.73
C ASP A 12 16.69 -6.70 7.62
N LEU A 13 15.37 -6.85 7.73
CA LEU A 13 14.42 -6.43 6.70
C LEU A 13 13.43 -5.41 7.25
N ALA A 14 13.06 -4.45 6.42
CA ALA A 14 11.79 -3.73 6.58
C ALA A 14 10.84 -4.17 5.46
N ILE A 15 9.62 -4.54 5.84
CA ILE A 15 8.60 -5.04 4.92
C ILE A 15 7.43 -4.07 4.95
N ASP A 16 7.10 -3.52 3.78
CA ASP A 16 5.81 -2.93 3.52
C ASP A 16 4.89 -4.03 2.97
N LEU A 17 3.94 -4.47 3.79
CA LEU A 17 3.00 -5.54 3.46
C LEU A 17 1.71 -4.93 2.89
N GLY A 18 1.83 -4.22 1.77
CA GLY A 18 0.74 -3.50 1.14
C GLY A 18 -0.28 -4.43 0.45
N THR A 19 -1.54 -3.98 0.33
CA THR A 19 -2.60 -4.78 -0.29
C THR A 19 -2.39 -5.04 -1.78
N ALA A 20 -1.70 -4.12 -2.47
CA ALA A 20 -1.45 -4.20 -3.91
C ALA A 20 -0.03 -4.70 -4.22
N ASN A 21 0.98 -4.18 -3.52
CA ASN A 21 2.39 -4.56 -3.68
C ASN A 21 3.01 -4.81 -2.30
N THR A 22 3.97 -5.72 -2.26
CA THR A 22 4.84 -5.96 -1.12
C THR A 22 6.23 -5.48 -1.49
N LEU A 23 6.79 -4.56 -0.69
CA LEU A 23 8.15 -4.07 -0.86
C LEU A 23 9.01 -4.52 0.31
N ILE A 24 10.26 -4.90 0.04
CA ILE A 24 11.21 -5.30 1.08
C ILE A 24 12.49 -4.48 0.94
N TYR A 25 12.82 -3.75 2.00
CA TYR A 25 14.10 -3.10 2.20
C TYR A 25 15.01 -4.02 3.00
N LYS A 26 16.27 -4.15 2.58
CA LYS A 26 17.31 -4.85 3.32
C LYS A 26 18.34 -3.87 3.84
N ARG A 27 18.65 -3.97 5.13
CA ARG A 27 19.66 -3.16 5.80
C ARG A 27 20.99 -3.16 5.02
N GLY A 28 21.50 -1.98 4.70
CA GLY A 28 22.73 -1.78 3.93
C GLY A 28 22.64 -2.02 2.42
N GLU A 29 21.49 -2.46 1.88
CA GLU A 29 21.30 -2.73 0.45
C GLU A 29 20.19 -1.88 -0.19
N GLY A 30 19.24 -1.35 0.59
CA GLY A 30 18.10 -0.62 0.05
C GLY A 30 16.91 -1.52 -0.25
N ILE A 31 16.03 -1.08 -1.16
CA ILE A 31 14.89 -1.88 -1.63
C ILE A 31 15.42 -3.03 -2.51
N VAL A 32 15.17 -4.26 -2.09
CA VAL A 32 15.63 -5.49 -2.77
C VAL A 32 14.51 -6.30 -3.40
N LEU A 33 13.26 -5.93 -3.11
CA LEU A 33 12.06 -6.57 -3.67
C LEU A 33 10.93 -5.55 -3.79
N ASP A 34 10.26 -5.58 -4.94
CA ASP A 34 9.01 -4.87 -5.25
C ASP A 34 8.18 -5.81 -6.13
N GLU A 35 7.20 -6.48 -5.52
CA GLU A 35 6.38 -7.51 -6.17
C GLU A 35 4.90 -7.32 -5.81
N PRO A 36 3.97 -7.59 -6.73
CA PRO A 36 2.54 -7.60 -6.43
C PRO A 36 2.19 -8.54 -5.26
N SER A 37 1.30 -8.09 -4.39
CA SER A 37 0.76 -8.88 -3.26
C SER A 37 -0.30 -9.86 -3.74
N ILE A 38 0.12 -10.89 -4.48
CA ILE A 38 -0.76 -11.88 -5.08
C ILE A 38 -0.10 -13.26 -5.14
N VAL A 39 -0.91 -14.28 -4.93
CA VAL A 39 -0.52 -15.69 -4.93
C VAL A 39 -1.43 -16.45 -5.89
N ALA A 40 -0.86 -17.33 -6.70
CA ALA A 40 -1.64 -18.33 -7.44
C ALA A 40 -1.61 -19.65 -6.68
N ILE A 41 -2.76 -20.24 -6.42
CA ILE A 41 -2.92 -21.53 -5.72
C ILE A 41 -3.61 -22.51 -6.67
N ARG A 42 -3.02 -23.70 -6.82
CA ARG A 42 -3.57 -24.81 -7.57
C ARG A 42 -4.28 -25.79 -6.65
N THR A 43 -5.47 -26.21 -7.04
CA THR A 43 -6.18 -27.33 -6.43
C THR A 43 -5.67 -28.63 -7.03
N LEU A 44 -5.13 -29.51 -6.19
CA LEU A 44 -4.59 -30.81 -6.59
C LEU A 44 -5.73 -31.82 -6.80
N PRO A 45 -5.54 -32.84 -7.66
CA PRO A 45 -6.54 -33.89 -7.90
C PRO A 45 -7.02 -34.60 -6.64
N GLU A 46 -6.14 -34.76 -5.65
CA GLU A 46 -6.40 -35.37 -4.35
C GLU A 46 -7.10 -34.44 -3.32
N GLY A 47 -7.48 -33.22 -3.70
CA GLY A 47 -8.21 -32.28 -2.84
C GLY A 47 -7.34 -31.35 -1.98
N GLY A 48 -6.03 -31.30 -2.24
CA GLY A 48 -5.09 -30.39 -1.58
C GLY A 48 -4.95 -29.04 -2.31
N ARG A 49 -4.43 -28.02 -1.61
CA ARG A 49 -4.02 -26.74 -2.22
C ARG A 49 -2.50 -26.66 -2.23
N ALA A 50 -1.93 -26.40 -3.39
CA ALA A 50 -0.50 -26.16 -3.54
C ALA A 50 -0.27 -24.79 -4.19
N PRO A 51 0.67 -24.01 -3.69
CA PRO A 51 0.99 -22.76 -4.34
C PRO A 51 1.67 -23.00 -5.69
N ALA A 52 1.32 -22.18 -6.67
CA ALA A 52 1.82 -22.25 -8.05
C ALA A 52 2.77 -21.09 -8.39
N ALA A 53 2.45 -19.88 -7.95
CA ALA A 53 3.24 -18.68 -8.22
C ALA A 53 2.98 -17.57 -7.17
N VAL A 54 3.88 -16.59 -7.08
CA VAL A 54 3.70 -15.34 -6.30
C VAL A 54 4.17 -14.14 -7.11
N GLY A 55 3.73 -12.94 -6.74
CA GLY A 55 4.23 -11.70 -7.33
C GLY A 55 3.80 -11.53 -8.78
N GLU A 56 4.70 -11.02 -9.62
CA GLU A 56 4.46 -10.74 -11.03
C GLU A 56 4.01 -11.98 -11.82
N GLU A 57 4.53 -13.16 -11.46
CA GLU A 57 4.10 -14.41 -12.10
C GLU A 57 2.63 -14.72 -11.81
N ALA A 58 2.19 -14.56 -10.57
CA ALA A 58 0.78 -14.73 -10.20
C ALA A 58 -0.10 -13.59 -10.77
N LYS A 59 0.40 -12.35 -10.83
CA LYS A 59 -0.32 -11.21 -11.42
C LYS A 59 -0.65 -11.43 -12.90
N ARG A 60 0.28 -12.00 -13.68
CA ARG A 60 0.05 -12.34 -15.11
C ARG A 60 -1.09 -13.35 -15.32
N MET A 61 -1.41 -14.15 -14.30
CA MET A 61 -2.48 -15.15 -14.33
C MET A 61 -3.87 -14.56 -14.00
N LEU A 62 -3.94 -13.34 -13.43
CA LEU A 62 -5.18 -12.73 -12.96
C LEU A 62 -6.21 -12.58 -14.10
N GLY A 63 -7.40 -13.16 -13.91
CA GLY A 63 -8.46 -13.17 -14.91
C GLY A 63 -8.21 -14.10 -16.11
N ARG A 64 -7.19 -14.96 -16.05
CA ARG A 64 -6.77 -15.88 -17.12
C ARG A 64 -6.53 -17.31 -16.61
N THR A 65 -7.04 -17.66 -15.43
CA THR A 65 -6.76 -18.96 -14.81
C THR A 65 -7.67 -20.08 -15.34
N PRO A 66 -7.16 -21.32 -15.48
CA PRO A 66 -8.00 -22.51 -15.63
C PRO A 66 -8.76 -22.85 -14.34
N ALA A 67 -9.71 -23.79 -14.42
CA ALA A 67 -10.61 -24.12 -13.31
C ALA A 67 -9.90 -24.64 -12.03
N ASP A 68 -8.71 -25.23 -12.15
CA ASP A 68 -7.94 -25.76 -11.03
C ASP A 68 -6.94 -24.75 -10.45
N LEU A 69 -6.91 -23.51 -10.96
CA LEU A 69 -5.99 -22.46 -10.54
C LEU A 69 -6.75 -21.20 -10.12
N GLU A 70 -6.41 -20.70 -8.96
CA GLU A 70 -7.02 -19.51 -8.37
C GLU A 70 -5.95 -18.48 -8.03
N THR A 71 -6.18 -17.21 -8.38
CA THR A 71 -5.32 -16.09 -7.93
C THR A 71 -5.95 -15.39 -6.75
N ILE A 72 -5.19 -15.21 -5.68
CA ILE A 72 -5.62 -14.66 -4.40
C ILE A 72 -4.75 -13.47 -4.07
N ARG A 73 -5.37 -12.33 -3.76
CA ARG A 73 -4.71 -11.23 -3.05
C ARG A 73 -4.89 -11.50 -1.55
N PRO A 74 -3.84 -11.93 -0.83
CA PRO A 74 -3.99 -12.44 0.53
C PRO A 74 -4.25 -11.32 1.56
N LEU A 75 -4.01 -10.08 1.14
CA LEU A 75 -4.22 -8.85 1.89
C LEU A 75 -5.35 -8.07 1.23
N LYS A 76 -6.29 -7.58 2.03
CA LYS A 76 -7.41 -6.77 1.58
C LYS A 76 -7.70 -5.69 2.61
N ASP A 77 -7.93 -4.46 2.17
CA ASP A 77 -8.26 -3.32 3.04
C ASP A 77 -7.30 -3.18 4.25
N GLY A 78 -6.00 -3.41 4.04
CA GLY A 78 -4.94 -3.31 5.06
C GLY A 78 -4.82 -4.51 5.99
N VAL A 79 -5.60 -5.58 5.78
CA VAL A 79 -5.68 -6.72 6.71
C VAL A 79 -5.42 -8.06 6.01
N ILE A 80 -5.01 -9.06 6.77
CA ILE A 80 -4.82 -10.43 6.27
C ILE A 80 -6.20 -11.07 6.05
N ALA A 81 -6.56 -11.27 4.79
CA ALA A 81 -7.77 -11.97 4.38
C ALA A 81 -7.55 -13.49 4.24
N ASP A 82 -6.34 -13.91 3.85
CA ASP A 82 -5.93 -15.31 3.80
C ASP A 82 -4.54 -15.47 4.43
N LEU A 83 -4.51 -16.02 5.65
CA LEU A 83 -3.27 -16.23 6.40
C LEU A 83 -2.34 -17.23 5.70
N THR A 84 -2.90 -18.29 5.12
CA THR A 84 -2.10 -19.34 4.47
C THR A 84 -1.41 -18.79 3.21
N ALA A 85 -2.15 -18.03 2.40
CA ALA A 85 -1.60 -17.38 1.23
C ALA A 85 -0.59 -16.28 1.61
N THR A 86 -0.84 -15.52 2.68
CA THR A 86 0.13 -14.53 3.22
C THR A 86 1.43 -15.18 3.65
N GLU A 87 1.35 -16.27 4.44
CA GLU A 87 2.51 -17.04 4.89
C GLU A 87 3.32 -17.56 3.70
N TYR A 88 2.65 -18.13 2.71
CA TYR A 88 3.32 -18.62 1.51
C TYR A 88 4.03 -17.50 0.74
N MET A 89 3.34 -16.38 0.54
CA MET A 89 3.87 -15.20 -0.15
C MET A 89 5.12 -14.66 0.53
N LEU A 90 5.04 -14.41 1.84
CA LEU A 90 6.16 -13.92 2.65
C LEU A 90 7.33 -14.91 2.64
N ASN A 91 7.05 -16.20 2.79
CA ASN A 91 8.07 -17.24 2.78
C ASN A 91 8.83 -17.27 1.45
N GLU A 92 8.12 -17.18 0.32
CA GLU A 92 8.75 -17.17 -1.01
C GLU A 92 9.54 -15.88 -1.26
N PHE A 93 9.01 -14.70 -0.91
CA PHE A 93 9.74 -13.43 -1.02
C PHE A 93 10.99 -13.39 -0.16
N ILE A 94 10.91 -13.80 1.12
CA ILE A 94 12.07 -13.88 2.02
C ILE A 94 13.09 -14.89 1.50
N LYS A 95 12.66 -16.04 0.98
CA LYS A 95 13.55 -17.04 0.35
C LYS A 95 14.27 -16.47 -0.86
N ARG A 96 13.60 -15.74 -1.75
CA ARG A 96 14.23 -15.11 -2.93
C ARG A 96 15.37 -14.16 -2.52
N ILE A 97 15.18 -13.42 -1.43
CA ILE A 97 16.21 -12.53 -0.86
C ILE A 97 17.37 -13.33 -0.25
N HIS A 98 17.08 -14.43 0.47
CA HIS A 98 18.10 -15.23 1.17
C HIS A 98 18.84 -16.24 0.29
N LYS A 99 18.28 -16.70 -0.84
CA LYS A 99 18.96 -17.61 -1.80
C LYS A 99 20.28 -17.05 -2.35
N ARG A 100 20.59 -15.78 -2.07
CA ARG A 100 21.85 -15.10 -2.37
C ARG A 100 22.98 -15.36 -1.35
N ILE A 101 22.71 -15.99 -0.20
CA ILE A 101 23.68 -16.20 0.90
C ILE A 101 23.60 -17.66 1.40
N MET A 102 24.76 -18.26 1.68
CA MET A 102 24.87 -19.65 2.17
C MET A 102 24.04 -19.94 3.44
N SER A 103 23.64 -21.20 3.58
CA SER A 103 22.66 -21.81 4.52
C SER A 103 22.86 -21.63 6.04
N ILE A 104 23.68 -20.69 6.52
CA ILE A 104 24.03 -20.52 7.95
C ILE A 104 23.72 -19.09 8.46
N SER A 105 22.83 -18.36 7.78
CA SER A 105 22.45 -17.01 8.24
C SER A 105 21.47 -17.09 9.43
N PRO A 106 21.66 -16.29 10.49
CA PRO A 106 20.69 -16.18 11.57
C PRO A 106 19.33 -15.66 11.05
N SER A 107 18.25 -15.97 11.77
CA SER A 107 16.92 -15.40 11.49
C SER A 107 16.98 -13.87 11.41
N PRO A 108 16.40 -13.26 10.37
CA PRO A 108 16.45 -11.81 10.19
C PRO A 108 15.58 -11.10 11.24
N THR A 109 16.05 -9.96 11.74
CA THR A 109 15.16 -9.00 12.40
C THR A 109 14.25 -8.39 11.35
N VAL A 110 12.95 -8.30 11.61
CA VAL A 110 12.00 -7.73 10.65
C VAL A 110 11.20 -6.61 11.29
N VAL A 111 11.11 -5.48 10.60
CA VAL A 111 10.15 -4.40 10.85
C VAL A 111 9.04 -4.51 9.81
N ILE A 112 7.77 -4.51 10.23
CA ILE A 112 6.62 -4.53 9.32
C ILE A 112 5.78 -3.28 9.53
N CYS A 113 5.49 -2.58 8.44
CA CYS A 113 4.57 -1.45 8.47
C CYS A 113 3.13 -1.97 8.50
N VAL A 114 2.30 -1.42 9.40
CA VAL A 114 0.91 -1.83 9.55
C VAL A 114 -0.03 -0.62 9.59
N PRO A 115 -1.24 -0.72 9.01
CA PRO A 115 -2.24 0.35 9.05
C PRO A 115 -2.50 0.82 10.47
N SER A 116 -2.74 2.11 10.65
CA SER A 116 -3.04 2.67 11.97
C SER A 116 -4.31 2.05 12.57
N GLY A 117 -5.30 1.76 11.72
CA GLY A 117 -6.57 1.12 12.06
C GLY A 117 -6.53 -0.39 12.28
N ALA A 118 -5.38 -1.06 12.14
CA ALA A 118 -5.29 -2.51 12.32
C ALA A 118 -5.59 -2.93 13.78
N THR A 119 -6.54 -3.84 13.94
CA THR A 119 -6.92 -4.43 15.23
C THR A 119 -5.80 -5.29 15.82
N GLN A 120 -5.87 -5.59 17.12
CA GLN A 120 -4.86 -6.44 17.78
C GLN A 120 -4.78 -7.84 17.15
N VAL A 121 -5.90 -8.39 16.68
CA VAL A 121 -5.96 -9.70 16.01
C VAL A 121 -5.24 -9.64 14.67
N GLU A 122 -5.47 -8.59 13.87
CA GLU A 122 -4.82 -8.40 12.56
C GLU A 122 -3.31 -8.18 12.71
N ARG A 123 -2.89 -7.32 13.65
CA ARG A 123 -1.47 -7.12 13.99
C ARG A 123 -0.80 -8.43 14.40
N ARG A 124 -1.49 -9.25 15.20
CA ARG A 124 -0.96 -10.54 15.63
C ARG A 124 -0.82 -11.53 14.47
N ALA A 125 -1.80 -11.56 13.56
CA ALA A 125 -1.74 -12.40 12.38
C ALA A 125 -0.54 -12.05 11.48
N ILE A 126 -0.23 -10.76 11.32
CA ILE A 126 0.94 -10.29 10.56
C ILE A 126 2.24 -10.76 11.21
N VAL A 127 2.36 -10.59 12.53
CA VAL A 127 3.54 -11.05 13.29
C VAL A 127 3.71 -12.58 13.19
N ASP A 128 2.63 -13.34 13.35
CA ASP A 128 2.68 -14.79 13.31
C ASP A 128 3.03 -15.30 11.90
N ALA A 129 2.51 -14.66 10.84
CA ALA A 129 2.86 -14.98 9.46
C ALA A 129 4.37 -14.73 9.19
N ALA A 130 4.90 -13.60 9.65
CA ALA A 130 6.31 -13.28 9.51
C ALA A 130 7.21 -14.24 10.30
N ARG A 131 6.83 -14.58 11.54
CA ARG A 131 7.55 -15.57 12.37
C ARG A 131 7.59 -16.95 11.70
N ARG A 132 6.47 -17.41 11.14
CA ARG A 132 6.39 -18.68 10.38
C ARG A 132 7.21 -18.63 9.09
N ALA A 133 7.40 -17.46 8.50
CA ALA A 133 8.31 -17.24 7.38
C ALA A 133 9.79 -17.19 7.79
N GLY A 134 10.12 -17.30 9.08
CA GLY A 134 11.50 -17.41 9.60
C GLY A 134 12.05 -16.13 10.23
N ALA A 135 11.24 -15.07 10.35
CA ALA A 135 11.66 -13.79 10.93
C ALA A 135 11.71 -13.83 12.47
N HIS A 136 12.82 -13.35 13.05
CA HIS A 136 12.94 -13.20 14.50
C HIS A 136 14.09 -12.26 14.92
N PRO A 137 13.84 -11.19 15.71
CA PRO A 137 12.54 -10.71 16.20
C PRO A 137 11.71 -10.00 15.12
N VAL A 138 10.41 -9.80 15.37
CA VAL A 138 9.47 -9.04 14.51
C VAL A 138 8.95 -7.84 15.28
N TYR A 139 9.06 -6.66 14.67
CA TYR A 139 8.58 -5.38 15.18
C TYR A 139 7.53 -4.81 14.24
N LEU A 140 6.57 -4.07 14.79
CA LEU A 140 5.57 -3.35 14.01
C LEU A 140 5.82 -1.85 14.07
N VAL A 141 5.59 -1.16 12.95
CA VAL A 141 5.62 0.30 12.84
C VAL A 141 4.31 0.74 12.22
N SER A 142 3.77 1.87 12.68
CA SER A 142 2.56 2.44 12.06
C SER A 142 2.87 2.98 10.67
N GLU A 143 2.04 2.61 9.70
CA GLU A 143 2.15 3.02 8.29
C GLU A 143 2.24 4.54 8.08
N PRO A 144 1.37 5.41 8.66
CA PRO A 144 1.54 6.86 8.53
C PRO A 144 2.88 7.37 9.09
N MET A 145 3.40 6.76 10.16
CA MET A 145 4.73 7.12 10.67
C MET A 145 5.84 6.72 9.69
N ALA A 146 5.78 5.50 9.15
CA ALA A 146 6.73 5.03 8.15
C ALA A 146 6.67 5.90 6.87
N ALA A 147 5.47 6.20 6.38
CA ALA A 147 5.24 7.08 5.23
C ALA A 147 5.88 8.46 5.44
N ALA A 148 5.63 9.10 6.60
CA ALA A 148 6.20 10.40 6.92
C ALA A 148 7.73 10.39 7.00
N ILE A 149 8.31 9.38 7.66
CA ILE A 149 9.77 9.21 7.74
C ILE A 149 10.36 8.99 6.34
N GLY A 150 9.70 8.19 5.50
CA GLY A 150 10.12 7.92 4.13
C GLY A 150 10.06 9.14 3.22
N ALA A 151 9.03 9.97 3.40
CA ALA A 151 8.87 11.25 2.71
C ALA A 151 9.82 12.35 3.22
N GLY A 152 10.65 12.07 4.24
CA GLY A 152 11.62 13.04 4.77
C GLY A 152 10.98 14.14 5.63
N MET A 153 9.80 13.90 6.17
CA MET A 153 9.11 14.85 7.04
C MET A 153 9.81 14.96 8.42
N PRO A 154 9.82 16.14 9.06
CA PRO A 154 10.44 16.37 10.36
C PRO A 154 9.56 15.86 11.51
N VAL A 155 9.43 14.54 11.62
CA VAL A 155 8.55 13.87 12.59
C VAL A 155 8.97 14.04 14.06
N ASP A 156 10.24 14.40 14.30
CA ASP A 156 10.85 14.56 15.63
C ASP A 156 10.68 15.96 16.22
N GLU A 157 10.27 16.94 15.41
CA GLU A 157 10.07 18.32 15.85
C GLU A 157 8.81 18.47 16.73
N ALA A 158 8.83 19.48 17.60
CA ALA A 158 7.68 19.94 18.37
C ALA A 158 6.68 20.75 17.51
N ARG A 159 6.37 20.22 16.32
CA ARG A 159 5.47 20.81 15.33
C ARG A 159 4.61 19.75 14.66
N GLY A 160 3.42 20.13 14.23
CA GLY A 160 2.50 19.28 13.49
C GLY A 160 2.98 19.00 12.06
N SER A 161 3.01 17.72 11.68
CA SER A 161 3.27 17.27 10.32
C SER A 161 2.14 16.34 9.86
N MET A 162 1.45 16.68 8.78
CA MET A 162 0.34 15.87 8.25
C MET A 162 0.76 15.09 7.01
N VAL A 163 0.53 13.78 7.04
CA VAL A 163 0.77 12.85 5.93
C VAL A 163 -0.54 12.15 5.56
N ILE A 164 -0.74 11.94 4.26
CA ILE A 164 -1.82 11.13 3.72
C ILE A 164 -1.21 10.08 2.81
N ASP A 165 -1.33 8.81 3.18
CA ASP A 165 -0.87 7.69 2.38
C ASP A 165 -2.03 7.00 1.68
N ILE A 166 -2.10 7.11 0.35
CA ILE A 166 -3.18 6.52 -0.46
C ILE A 166 -2.67 5.23 -1.09
N GLY A 167 -2.93 4.11 -0.41
CA GLY A 167 -2.54 2.78 -0.83
C GLY A 167 -3.52 2.11 -1.81
N GLY A 168 -3.39 0.79 -1.93
CA GLY A 168 -4.31 -0.02 -2.74
C GLY A 168 -5.68 -0.18 -2.08
N GLY A 169 -5.73 -0.69 -0.86
CA GLY A 169 -6.97 -1.01 -0.15
C GLY A 169 -7.39 0.02 0.88
N THR A 170 -6.47 0.88 1.31
CA THR A 170 -6.67 1.86 2.39
C THR A 170 -6.08 3.20 2.01
N SER A 171 -6.60 4.24 2.66
CA SER A 171 -5.94 5.55 2.76
C SER A 171 -5.74 5.86 4.23
N GLU A 172 -4.50 6.08 4.63
CA GLU A 172 -4.12 6.44 6.00
C GLU A 172 -3.90 7.96 6.08
N VAL A 173 -4.45 8.59 7.10
CA VAL A 173 -4.19 9.99 7.42
C VAL A 173 -3.53 10.05 8.78
N GLY A 174 -2.39 10.72 8.89
CA GLY A 174 -1.64 10.85 10.13
C GLY A 174 -1.20 12.28 10.40
N VAL A 175 -1.31 12.70 11.65
CA VAL A 175 -0.71 13.93 12.19
C VAL A 175 0.32 13.54 13.23
N ILE A 176 1.56 13.95 13.00
CA ILE A 176 2.74 13.49 13.73
C ILE A 176 3.45 14.68 14.36
N SER A 177 3.94 14.51 15.58
CA SER A 177 4.82 15.45 16.28
C SER A 177 5.64 14.72 17.35
N LEU A 178 6.87 15.17 17.63
CA LEU A 178 7.71 14.63 18.70
C LEU A 178 7.88 13.09 18.65
N ASN A 179 8.09 12.54 17.45
CA ASN A 179 8.18 11.09 17.18
C ASN A 179 6.90 10.29 17.50
N GLY A 180 5.79 10.97 17.78
CA GLY A 180 4.52 10.37 18.15
C GLY A 180 3.41 10.69 17.14
N ILE A 181 2.50 9.74 16.95
CA ILE A 181 1.25 9.99 16.24
C ILE A 181 0.31 10.71 17.21
N VAL A 182 -0.06 11.94 16.87
CA VAL A 182 -1.04 12.74 17.63
C VAL A 182 -2.45 12.31 17.26
N TYR A 183 -2.68 12.15 15.96
CA TYR A 183 -3.93 11.64 15.42
C TYR A 183 -3.65 10.76 14.22
N SER A 184 -4.42 9.68 14.07
CA SER A 184 -4.42 8.89 12.85
C SER A 184 -5.78 8.28 12.59
N THR A 185 -6.15 8.21 11.33
CA THR A 185 -7.34 7.48 10.88
C THR A 185 -7.04 6.71 9.60
N SER A 186 -7.77 5.62 9.41
CA SER A 186 -7.69 4.76 8.22
C SER A 186 -9.07 4.63 7.62
N VAL A 187 -9.19 4.83 6.31
CA VAL A 187 -10.40 4.48 5.55
C VAL A 187 -10.10 3.37 4.56
N ARG A 188 -11.04 2.43 4.41
CA ARG A 188 -10.95 1.29 3.47
C ARG A 188 -11.29 1.71 2.04
N VAL A 189 -10.62 2.76 1.58
CA VAL A 189 -10.74 3.35 0.25
C VAL A 189 -9.33 3.64 -0.24
N GLY A 190 -9.00 3.16 -1.43
CA GLY A 190 -7.72 3.37 -2.09
C GLY A 190 -7.83 3.02 -3.56
N GLY A 191 -6.69 2.69 -4.19
CA GLY A 191 -6.62 2.31 -5.60
C GLY A 191 -7.58 1.20 -6.04
N ASP A 192 -7.91 0.25 -5.16
CA ASP A 192 -8.83 -0.86 -5.43
C ASP A 192 -10.28 -0.37 -5.58
N LYS A 193 -10.69 0.60 -4.75
CA LYS A 193 -12.02 1.23 -4.84
C LYS A 193 -12.14 2.14 -6.06
N PHE A 194 -11.04 2.74 -6.50
CA PHE A 194 -11.01 3.45 -7.78
C PHE A 194 -11.26 2.49 -8.95
N ASP A 195 -10.63 1.31 -8.95
CA ASP A 195 -10.83 0.30 -9.99
C ASP A 195 -12.26 -0.24 -9.98
N GLU A 196 -12.80 -0.58 -8.81
CA GLU A 196 -14.20 -1.01 -8.65
C GLU A 196 -15.18 0.03 -9.22
N ALA A 197 -14.99 1.31 -8.88
CA ALA A 197 -15.85 2.38 -9.37
C ALA A 197 -15.79 2.54 -10.90
N ILE A 198 -14.60 2.41 -11.50
CA ILE A 198 -14.43 2.41 -12.96
C ILE A 198 -15.14 1.20 -13.60
N ILE A 199 -15.00 0.00 -13.04
CA ILE A 199 -15.69 -1.21 -13.52
C ILE A 199 -17.20 -0.99 -13.51
N ASP A 200 -17.73 -0.47 -12.40
CA ASP A 200 -19.15 -0.22 -12.24
C ASP A 200 -19.68 0.88 -13.15
N TYR A 201 -18.89 1.91 -13.41
CA TYR A 201 -19.22 2.94 -14.38
C TYR A 201 -19.31 2.36 -15.79
N VAL A 202 -18.28 1.62 -16.22
CA VAL A 202 -18.23 1.03 -17.56
C VAL A 202 -19.40 0.06 -17.77
N ARG A 203 -19.70 -0.77 -16.77
CA ARG A 203 -20.83 -1.69 -16.80
C ARG A 203 -22.17 -0.96 -16.97
N ARG A 204 -22.40 0.11 -16.22
CA ARG A 204 -23.68 0.84 -16.23
C ARG A 204 -23.88 1.67 -17.49
N ASN A 205 -22.84 2.37 -17.95
CA ASN A 205 -22.96 3.35 -19.04
C ASN A 205 -22.73 2.75 -20.43
N PHE A 206 -21.91 1.69 -20.54
CA PHE A 206 -21.59 1.06 -21.83
C PHE A 206 -22.18 -0.34 -21.98
N GLY A 207 -22.70 -0.95 -20.91
CA GLY A 207 -23.17 -2.35 -20.93
C GLY A 207 -22.03 -3.34 -21.18
N ILE A 208 -20.82 -3.02 -20.72
CA ILE A 208 -19.60 -3.81 -20.96
C ILE A 208 -18.98 -4.25 -19.64
N TYR A 209 -18.61 -5.54 -19.57
CA TYR A 209 -17.81 -6.07 -18.48
C TYR A 209 -16.32 -5.94 -18.78
N ILE A 210 -15.58 -5.39 -17.83
CA ILE A 210 -14.12 -5.34 -17.81
C ILE A 210 -13.60 -5.91 -16.49
N GLY A 211 -12.38 -6.44 -16.51
CA GLY A 211 -11.69 -6.91 -15.31
C GLY A 211 -10.81 -5.83 -14.68
N TYR A 212 -10.33 -6.11 -13.45
CA TYR A 212 -9.41 -5.23 -12.72
C TYR A 212 -8.20 -4.74 -13.53
N PRO A 213 -7.48 -5.57 -14.33
CA PRO A 213 -6.34 -5.06 -15.10
C PRO A 213 -6.72 -3.97 -16.12
N THR A 214 -7.90 -4.05 -16.71
CA THR A 214 -8.40 -3.03 -17.64
C THR A 214 -8.81 -1.77 -16.90
N ALA A 215 -9.45 -1.90 -15.73
CA ALA A 215 -9.82 -0.76 -14.89
C ALA A 215 -8.60 -0.01 -14.34
N GLU A 216 -7.59 -0.74 -13.86
CA GLU A 216 -6.33 -0.16 -13.41
C GLU A 216 -5.60 0.58 -14.55
N ARG A 217 -5.69 0.05 -15.77
CA ARG A 217 -5.15 0.70 -16.97
C ARG A 217 -5.88 2.00 -17.28
N ILE A 218 -7.21 2.02 -17.25
CA ILE A 218 -8.02 3.25 -17.39
C ILE A 218 -7.59 4.29 -16.36
N LYS A 219 -7.53 3.88 -15.08
CA LYS A 219 -7.14 4.72 -13.95
C LYS A 219 -5.77 5.37 -14.17
N LYS A 220 -4.77 4.60 -14.59
CA LYS A 220 -3.40 5.07 -14.79
C LYS A 220 -3.22 5.94 -16.03
N GLU A 221 -3.88 5.62 -17.13
CA GLU A 221 -3.66 6.33 -18.40
C GLU A 221 -4.47 7.63 -18.50
N ILE A 222 -5.72 7.64 -18.03
CA ILE A 222 -6.64 8.78 -18.22
C ILE A 222 -7.40 9.20 -16.95
N GLY A 223 -7.16 8.56 -15.81
CA GLY A 223 -7.77 8.95 -14.54
C GLY A 223 -7.32 10.33 -14.09
N CYS A 224 -8.25 11.06 -13.46
CA CYS A 224 -7.98 12.35 -12.82
C CYS A 224 -8.92 12.52 -11.62
N ALA A 225 -8.47 13.30 -10.64
CA ALA A 225 -9.21 13.59 -9.41
C ALA A 225 -9.84 14.98 -9.42
N TYR A 226 -9.50 15.82 -10.40
CA TYR A 226 -9.99 17.20 -10.50
C TYR A 226 -10.34 17.54 -11.95
N PRO A 227 -11.35 18.42 -12.20
CA PRO A 227 -11.71 18.84 -13.55
C PRO A 227 -10.52 19.43 -14.33
N THR A 228 -10.35 18.97 -15.57
CA THR A 228 -9.33 19.46 -16.50
C THR A 228 -9.96 19.94 -17.80
N SER A 229 -9.29 20.86 -18.48
CA SER A 229 -9.72 21.38 -19.80
C SER A 229 -9.39 20.42 -20.95
N GLU A 230 -8.38 19.57 -20.77
CA GLU A 230 -7.96 18.59 -21.78
C GLU A 230 -8.65 17.25 -21.54
N VAL A 231 -9.51 16.85 -22.47
CA VAL A 231 -10.19 15.56 -22.43
C VAL A 231 -9.32 14.50 -23.09
N ARG A 232 -8.92 13.50 -22.31
CA ARG A 232 -8.17 12.33 -22.80
C ARG A 232 -9.13 11.18 -23.04
N GLU A 233 -8.91 10.41 -24.10
CA GLU A 233 -9.74 9.26 -24.46
C GLU A 233 -8.89 7.98 -24.54
N LEU A 234 -9.51 6.84 -24.24
CA LEU A 234 -8.87 5.54 -24.31
C LEU A 234 -9.83 4.51 -24.94
N GLU A 235 -9.44 3.93 -26.07
CA GLU A 235 -10.17 2.82 -26.69
C GLU A 235 -9.75 1.48 -26.05
N LEU A 236 -10.73 0.70 -25.64
CA LEU A 236 -10.57 -0.55 -24.92
C LEU A 236 -11.52 -1.62 -25.46
N LYS A 237 -11.29 -2.87 -25.04
CA LYS A 237 -12.16 -4.00 -25.33
C LYS A 237 -12.66 -4.61 -24.02
N GLY A 238 -13.94 -4.97 -24.00
CA GLY A 238 -14.55 -5.73 -22.93
C GLY A 238 -15.62 -6.67 -23.46
N LEU A 239 -16.32 -7.35 -22.58
CA LEU A 239 -17.39 -8.28 -22.94
C LEU A 239 -18.73 -7.55 -22.92
N ASN A 240 -19.43 -7.48 -24.04
CA ASN A 240 -20.76 -6.89 -24.09
C ASN A 240 -21.77 -7.76 -23.30
N GLN A 241 -22.56 -7.13 -22.43
CA GLN A 241 -23.49 -7.83 -21.53
C GLN A 241 -24.66 -8.48 -22.27
N GLN A 242 -25.14 -7.88 -23.36
CA GLN A 242 -26.30 -8.39 -24.11
C GLN A 242 -25.89 -9.48 -25.10
N GLU A 243 -24.80 -9.26 -25.83
CA GLU A 243 -24.34 -10.15 -26.90
C GLU A 243 -23.44 -11.27 -26.39
N GLY A 244 -22.82 -11.13 -25.21
CA GLY A 244 -21.84 -12.08 -24.69
C GLY A 244 -20.57 -12.17 -25.54
N ALA A 245 -20.29 -11.13 -26.34
CA ALA A 245 -19.17 -11.09 -27.29
C ALA A 245 -18.23 -9.92 -27.00
N PRO A 246 -16.93 -10.02 -27.34
CA PRO A 246 -15.99 -8.91 -27.19
C PRO A 246 -16.39 -7.71 -28.05
N ARG A 247 -16.40 -6.51 -27.46
CA ARG A 247 -16.75 -5.25 -28.13
C ARG A 247 -15.78 -4.13 -27.73
N SER A 248 -15.42 -3.29 -28.71
CA SER A 248 -14.66 -2.06 -28.46
C SER A 248 -15.56 -0.96 -27.87
N PHE A 249 -15.01 -0.16 -26.97
CA PHE A 249 -15.61 1.06 -26.45
C PHE A 249 -14.53 2.10 -26.17
N THR A 250 -14.92 3.36 -26.16
CA THR A 250 -14.04 4.48 -25.81
C THR A 250 -14.58 5.10 -24.54
N VAL A 251 -13.69 5.32 -23.57
CA VAL A 251 -13.98 6.05 -22.32
C VAL A 251 -13.07 7.27 -22.24
N ASN A 252 -13.57 8.37 -21.70
CA ASN A 252 -12.82 9.61 -21.57
C ASN A 252 -12.55 9.99 -20.10
N SER A 253 -11.63 10.94 -19.89
CA SER A 253 -11.19 11.36 -18.56
C SER A 253 -12.30 11.97 -17.68
N ASN A 254 -13.32 12.61 -18.28
CA ASN A 254 -14.45 13.17 -17.52
C ASN A 254 -15.36 12.07 -16.98
N GLU A 255 -15.59 11.02 -17.77
CA GLU A 255 -16.34 9.84 -17.35
C GLU A 255 -15.61 9.09 -16.22
N VAL A 256 -14.28 9.01 -16.29
CA VAL A 256 -13.47 8.45 -15.20
C VAL A 256 -13.54 9.33 -13.96
N LEU A 257 -13.45 10.66 -14.12
CA LEU A 257 -13.60 11.59 -12.99
C LEU A 257 -14.96 11.45 -12.30
N GLU A 258 -16.04 11.28 -13.08
CA GLU A 258 -17.39 11.02 -12.57
C GLU A 258 -17.43 9.71 -11.77
N ALA A 259 -16.83 8.64 -12.30
CA ALA A 259 -16.74 7.36 -11.61
C ALA A 259 -16.00 7.47 -10.26
N LEU A 260 -14.95 8.30 -10.19
CA LEU A 260 -14.10 8.44 -9.01
C LEU A 260 -14.64 9.38 -7.92
N GLN A 261 -15.74 10.11 -8.16
CA GLN A 261 -16.27 11.10 -7.20
C GLN A 261 -16.54 10.53 -5.79
N GLU A 262 -17.20 9.37 -5.71
CA GLU A 262 -17.54 8.75 -4.43
C GLU A 262 -16.30 8.31 -3.62
N PRO A 263 -15.37 7.51 -4.18
CA PRO A 263 -14.19 7.11 -3.43
C PRO A 263 -13.26 8.30 -3.11
N LEU A 264 -13.09 9.27 -4.01
CA LEU A 264 -12.32 10.48 -3.72
C LEU A 264 -12.95 11.31 -2.60
N GLY A 265 -14.28 11.49 -2.63
CA GLY A 265 -15.01 12.19 -1.58
C GLY A 265 -14.88 11.51 -0.21
N SER A 266 -14.71 10.19 -0.17
CA SER A 266 -14.45 9.46 1.09
C SER A 266 -13.06 9.76 1.66
N ILE A 267 -12.04 9.88 0.81
CA ILE A 267 -10.69 10.30 1.22
C ILE A 267 -10.73 11.75 1.71
N VAL A 268 -11.34 12.67 0.96
CA VAL A 268 -11.51 14.09 1.35
C VAL A 268 -12.16 14.22 2.72
N LYS A 269 -13.23 13.46 2.98
CA LYS A 269 -13.90 13.44 4.29
C LYS A 269 -12.97 12.98 5.41
N ALA A 270 -12.15 11.96 5.18
CA ALA A 270 -11.19 11.48 6.18
C ALA A 270 -10.13 12.53 6.51
N VAL A 271 -9.64 13.26 5.49
CA VAL A 271 -8.67 14.35 5.66
C VAL A 271 -9.27 15.50 6.47
N LYS A 272 -10.48 15.96 6.09
CA LYS A 272 -11.19 17.03 6.80
C LYS A 272 -11.44 16.64 8.27
N TYR A 273 -11.90 15.41 8.50
CA TYR A 273 -12.11 14.92 9.85
C TYR A 273 -10.81 14.88 10.66
N ALA A 274 -9.69 14.45 10.07
CA ALA A 274 -8.40 14.46 10.75
C ALA A 274 -7.96 15.88 11.15
N LEU A 275 -8.15 16.87 10.27
CA LEU A 275 -7.90 18.28 10.58
C LEU A 275 -8.77 18.77 11.75
N GLU A 276 -10.05 18.39 11.78
CA GLU A 276 -10.96 18.73 12.89
C GLU A 276 -10.56 18.12 14.24
N GLN A 277 -9.95 16.92 14.23
CA GLN A 277 -9.46 16.25 15.44
C GLN A 277 -8.06 16.74 15.87
N THR A 278 -7.39 17.56 15.06
CA THR A 278 -6.04 18.02 15.34
C THR A 278 -6.07 19.16 16.36
N PRO A 279 -5.24 19.13 17.43
CA PRO A 279 -5.13 20.24 18.38
C PRO A 279 -4.82 21.57 17.68
N PRO A 280 -5.38 22.71 18.13
CA PRO A 280 -5.26 23.99 17.45
C PRO A 280 -3.82 24.41 17.13
N GLU A 281 -2.88 24.16 18.04
CA GLU A 281 -1.47 24.49 17.88
C GLU A 281 -0.85 23.71 16.71
N LEU A 282 -1.15 22.42 16.60
CA LEU A 282 -0.63 21.56 15.53
C LEU A 282 -1.40 21.77 14.22
N ALA A 283 -2.68 22.13 14.27
CA ALA A 283 -3.46 22.50 13.09
C ALA A 283 -2.88 23.76 12.44
N SER A 284 -2.40 24.72 13.24
CA SER A 284 -1.68 25.90 12.75
C SER A 284 -0.38 25.52 12.04
N ASP A 285 0.39 24.57 12.59
CA ASP A 285 1.62 24.09 11.95
C ASP A 285 1.34 23.39 10.61
N VAL A 286 0.29 22.56 10.56
CA VAL A 286 -0.15 21.88 9.33
C VAL A 286 -0.65 22.90 8.30
N ALA A 287 -1.31 23.97 8.72
CA ALA A 287 -1.73 25.03 7.81
C ALA A 287 -0.55 25.78 7.19
N GLU A 288 0.55 25.96 7.94
CA GLU A 288 1.77 26.61 7.45
C GLU A 288 2.58 25.70 6.51
N ARG A 289 2.75 24.42 6.88
CA ARG A 289 3.59 23.47 6.13
C ARG A 289 2.87 22.76 4.99
N GLY A 290 1.55 22.66 5.10
CA GLY A 290 0.72 21.87 4.21
C GLY A 290 0.70 20.38 4.56
N ILE A 291 0.15 19.62 3.62
CA ILE A 291 -0.09 18.19 3.68
C ILE A 291 0.88 17.47 2.74
N VAL A 292 1.48 16.36 3.17
CA VAL A 292 2.31 15.51 2.30
C VAL A 292 1.51 14.28 1.86
N LEU A 293 1.43 14.04 0.55
CA LEU A 293 0.81 12.86 -0.06
C LEU A 293 1.85 11.79 -0.38
N THR A 294 1.57 10.55 0.01
CA THR A 294 2.34 9.36 -0.32
C THR A 294 1.44 8.24 -0.87
N GLY A 295 2.05 7.11 -1.23
CA GLY A 295 1.34 5.94 -1.70
C GLY A 295 1.08 5.95 -3.20
N GLY A 296 0.67 4.80 -3.73
CA GLY A 296 0.42 4.65 -5.17
C GLY A 296 -0.70 5.56 -5.69
N GLY A 297 -1.70 5.85 -4.87
CA GLY A 297 -2.82 6.73 -5.20
C GLY A 297 -2.45 8.21 -5.30
N ALA A 298 -1.33 8.64 -4.71
CA ALA A 298 -0.82 10.01 -4.88
C ALA A 298 -0.43 10.34 -6.34
N GLN A 299 -0.27 9.32 -7.20
CA GLN A 299 0.01 9.49 -8.63
C GLN A 299 -1.24 9.71 -9.48
N LEU A 300 -2.45 9.63 -8.90
CA LEU A 300 -3.66 9.97 -9.62
C LEU A 300 -3.61 11.45 -9.99
N SER A 301 -3.77 11.77 -11.28
CA SER A 301 -3.63 13.14 -11.78
C SER A 301 -4.53 14.11 -11.01
N ASP A 302 -3.96 15.23 -10.57
CA ASP A 302 -4.65 16.34 -9.92
C ASP A 302 -5.30 16.02 -8.55
N ILE A 303 -4.86 14.95 -7.87
CA ILE A 303 -5.36 14.62 -6.52
C ILE A 303 -4.92 15.63 -5.45
N ASP A 304 -3.74 16.20 -5.63
CA ASP A 304 -3.24 17.35 -4.87
C ASP A 304 -4.18 18.55 -5.02
N LYS A 305 -4.59 18.89 -6.25
CA LYS A 305 -5.52 20.01 -6.51
C LYS A 305 -6.88 19.81 -5.86
N LEU A 306 -7.43 18.60 -5.94
CA LEU A 306 -8.66 18.26 -5.23
C LEU A 306 -8.52 18.52 -3.73
N LEU A 307 -7.45 18.03 -3.11
CA LEU A 307 -7.24 18.20 -1.68
C LEU A 307 -6.94 19.65 -1.29
N MET A 308 -6.22 20.40 -2.13
CA MET A 308 -5.99 21.84 -1.93
C MET A 308 -7.31 22.62 -1.95
N GLU A 309 -8.18 22.37 -2.94
CA GLU A 309 -9.48 23.04 -3.05
C GLU A 309 -10.38 22.70 -1.84
N GLU A 310 -10.42 21.42 -1.47
CA GLU A 310 -11.32 20.96 -0.41
C GLU A 310 -10.86 21.38 0.99
N THR A 311 -9.55 21.45 1.25
CA THR A 311 -9.00 21.76 2.57
C THR A 311 -8.55 23.21 2.74
N GLY A 312 -8.27 23.91 1.64
CA GLY A 312 -7.64 25.24 1.65
C GLY A 312 -6.15 25.23 2.05
N LEU A 313 -5.54 24.05 2.18
CA LEU A 313 -4.14 23.89 2.58
C LEU A 313 -3.26 23.54 1.38
N ASN A 314 -1.98 23.90 1.44
CA ASN A 314 -1.02 23.45 0.44
C ASN A 314 -0.86 21.92 0.50
N VAL A 315 -0.75 21.26 -0.65
CA VAL A 315 -0.57 19.81 -0.74
C VAL A 315 0.65 19.50 -1.59
N ILE A 316 1.55 18.68 -1.06
CA ILE A 316 2.83 18.32 -1.66
C ILE A 316 2.83 16.81 -1.89
N ILE A 317 3.06 16.36 -3.11
CA ILE A 317 3.28 14.94 -3.38
C ILE A 317 4.76 14.63 -3.10
N ALA A 318 5.03 13.58 -2.33
CA ALA A 318 6.39 13.11 -2.07
C ALA A 318 7.09 12.70 -3.37
N ASP A 319 8.42 12.82 -3.43
CA ASP A 319 9.20 12.54 -4.65
C ASP A 319 9.02 11.09 -5.16
N ASP A 320 9.08 10.10 -4.26
CA ASP A 320 8.93 8.68 -4.56
C ASP A 320 7.76 8.06 -3.76
N PRO A 321 6.50 8.45 -4.05
CA PRO A 321 5.37 8.21 -3.14
C PRO A 321 5.08 6.72 -2.95
N LEU A 322 5.34 5.88 -3.97
CA LEU A 322 5.19 4.42 -3.90
C LEU A 322 6.11 3.75 -2.89
N THR A 323 7.24 4.37 -2.56
CA THR A 323 8.30 3.73 -1.75
C THR A 323 8.46 4.36 -0.37
N CYS A 324 7.68 5.38 -0.04
CA CYS A 324 7.79 6.10 1.23
C CYS A 324 7.69 5.14 2.44
N VAL A 325 6.68 4.28 2.49
CA VAL A 325 6.48 3.35 3.62
C VAL A 325 7.70 2.44 3.82
N VAL A 326 8.13 1.74 2.76
CA VAL A 326 9.27 0.82 2.84
C VAL A 326 10.59 1.53 3.13
N ASN A 327 10.79 2.76 2.61
CA ASN A 327 11.97 3.57 2.92
C ASN A 327 11.97 4.08 4.36
N GLY A 328 10.80 4.44 4.91
CA GLY A 328 10.65 4.80 6.31
C GLY A 328 10.97 3.62 7.24
N GLY A 329 10.41 2.45 6.95
CA GLY A 329 10.78 1.20 7.61
C GLY A 329 12.27 0.89 7.48
N GLY A 330 12.85 1.12 6.30
CA GLY A 330 14.28 1.05 6.02
C GLY A 330 15.12 1.93 6.97
N ARG A 331 14.79 3.21 7.07
CA ARG A 331 15.46 4.15 7.99
C ARG A 331 15.38 3.72 9.45
N ILE A 332 14.25 3.13 9.87
CA ILE A 332 14.09 2.57 11.22
C ILE A 332 14.95 1.33 11.43
N ILE A 333 14.98 0.38 10.47
CA ILE A 333 15.77 -0.85 10.61
C ILE A 333 17.28 -0.58 10.60
N GLU A 334 17.74 0.43 9.85
CA GLU A 334 19.15 0.88 9.88
C GLU A 334 19.60 1.30 11.29
N GLN A 335 18.66 1.79 12.10
CA GLN A 335 18.90 2.33 13.44
C GLN A 335 18.34 1.45 14.56
N ILE A 336 17.96 0.20 14.28
CA ILE A 336 17.27 -0.70 15.23
C ILE A 336 18.05 -0.97 16.53
N ASP A 337 19.38 -0.87 16.48
CA ASP A 337 20.28 -1.04 17.64
C ASP A 337 20.45 0.23 18.49
N SER A 338 19.87 1.35 18.06
CA SER A 338 19.99 2.66 18.70
C SER A 338 18.73 3.03 19.47
N LYS A 339 18.84 4.05 20.33
CA LYS A 339 17.68 4.60 21.04
C LYS A 339 16.65 5.27 20.10
N PHE A 340 17.04 5.60 18.87
CA PHE A 340 16.18 6.26 17.89
C PHE A 340 15.02 5.38 17.44
N ALA A 341 15.21 4.06 17.30
CA ALA A 341 14.14 3.18 16.82
C ALA A 341 13.05 2.92 17.88
N LEU A 342 13.38 3.05 19.17
CA LEU A 342 12.51 2.69 20.30
C LEU A 342 11.14 3.37 20.31
N PRO A 343 10.98 4.66 19.96
CA PRO A 343 9.68 5.33 19.92
C PRO A 343 8.75 4.78 18.83
N PHE A 344 9.31 4.19 17.77
CA PHE A 344 8.55 3.82 16.57
C PHE A 344 8.18 2.35 16.50
N ILE A 345 8.91 1.48 17.22
CA ILE A 345 8.72 0.04 17.18
C ILE A 345 7.80 -0.43 18.32
N LEU A 346 6.75 -1.15 17.95
CA LEU A 346 5.90 -1.88 18.88
C LEU A 346 6.39 -3.34 18.95
N PRO A 347 6.52 -3.94 20.15
CA PRO A 347 6.80 -5.36 20.27
C PRO A 347 5.63 -6.18 19.70
N GLY A 348 5.94 -7.18 18.85
CA GLY A 348 4.96 -8.11 18.26
C GLY A 348 4.69 -9.38 19.08
#